data_AF-A0A540V499-F1
#
_entry.id   AF-A0A540V499-F1
#
_cell.length_a   1.000
_cell.length_b   1.000
_cell.length_c   1.000
_cell.angle_alpha   90.00
_cell.angle_beta   90.00
_cell.angle_gamma   90.00
#
_symmetry.space_group_name_H-M   'P 1'
#
loop_
_entity.id
_entity.type
_entity.pdbx_description
1 polymer ?
#
loop_
_entity_poly.entity_id
_entity_poly.type
_entity_poly.pdbx_seq_one_letter_code
_entity_poly.pdbx_strand_id
1 'polypeptide(L)'
;MKGISCLMVFGLIIAILNMFDGLATNYGLTNHYIEEVNPVMRLIAEISPALFIGVKLSLSLLILIVSYLVYKSGNCSSKSLFQKFFLYSLVGVTALYAGVFCLHIYWLSISGSF
;
A
#
# COMPACT_ATOMS: atom_id res chain seq x y z
N MET A 1 9.33 -11.01 25.14
CA MET A 1 8.60 -10.48 23.96
C MET A 1 9.61 -10.28 22.83
N LYS A 2 9.54 -11.06 21.74
CA LYS A 2 10.39 -10.79 20.56
C LYS A 2 9.88 -9.50 19.91
N GLY A 3 10.72 -8.47 19.84
CA GLY A 3 10.36 -7.19 19.22
C GLY A 3 9.89 -7.38 17.77
N ILE A 4 8.97 -6.51 17.33
CA ILE A 4 8.47 -6.53 15.94
C ILE A 4 9.64 -6.23 15.01
N SER A 5 9.86 -7.09 14.00
CA SER A 5 10.92 -6.89 13.00
C SER A 5 10.60 -5.71 12.08
N CYS A 6 11.63 -4.96 11.65
CA CYS A 6 11.46 -3.85 10.71
C CYS A 6 10.72 -4.26 9.44
N LEU A 7 10.92 -5.50 8.95
CA LEU A 7 10.19 -6.05 7.81
C LEU A 7 8.67 -6.01 8.02
N MET A 8 8.22 -6.42 9.21
CA MET A 8 6.80 -6.42 9.56
C MET A 8 6.27 -5.00 9.76
N VAL A 9 7.08 -4.10 10.33
CA VAL A 9 6.70 -2.69 10.50
C VAL A 9 6.47 -2.02 9.15
N PHE A 10 7.43 -2.10 8.23
CA PHE A 10 7.27 -1.52 6.90
C PHE A 10 6.14 -2.18 6.10
N GLY A 11 6.01 -3.51 6.18
CA GLY A 11 4.89 -4.22 5.56
C GLY A 11 3.53 -3.74 6.07
N LEU A 12 3.40 -3.51 7.39
CA LEU A 12 2.18 -2.99 8.00
C LEU A 12 1.90 -1.54 7.57
N ILE A 13 2.92 -0.68 7.55
CA ILE A 13 2.78 0.70 7.09
C ILE A 13 2.29 0.73 5.63
N ILE A 14 2.91 -0.04 4.74
CA ILE A 14 2.49 -0.10 3.32
C ILE A 14 1.07 -0.62 3.20
N ALA A 15 0.69 -1.65 3.95
CA ALA A 15 -0.68 -2.18 3.93
C ALA A 15 -1.72 -1.13 4.34
N ILE A 16 -1.43 -0.35 5.39
CA ILE A 16 -2.32 0.74 5.84
C ILE A 16 -2.38 1.85 4.78
N LEU A 17 -1.23 2.27 4.23
CA LEU A 17 -1.17 3.31 3.21
C LEU A 17 -1.92 2.89 1.93
N ASN A 18 -1.77 1.64 1.50
CA ASN A 18 -2.46 1.12 0.31
C ASN A 18 -3.97 0.94 0.53
N MET A 19 -4.40 0.64 1.75
CA MET A 19 -5.82 0.65 2.10
C MET A 19 -6.39 2.07 2.05
N PHE A 20 -5.69 3.04 2.64
CA PHE A 20 -6.09 4.45 2.58
C PHE A 20 -6.16 4.96 1.14
N ASP A 21 -5.11 4.69 0.34
CA ASP A 21 -5.05 5.03 -1.08
C ASP A 21 -6.24 4.46 -1.86
N GLY A 22 -6.63 3.20 -1.60
CA GLY A 22 -7.82 2.60 -2.20
C GLY A 22 -9.11 3.35 -1.85
N LEU A 23 -9.29 3.73 -0.58
CA LEU A 23 -10.47 4.47 -0.12
C LEU A 23 -10.51 5.89 -0.68
N ALA A 24 -9.38 6.61 -0.62
CA ALA A 24 -9.26 7.97 -1.10
C ALA A 24 -9.43 8.04 -2.62
N THR A 25 -8.86 7.11 -3.37
CA THR A 25 -9.03 7.03 -4.82
C THR A 25 -10.47 6.73 -5.19
N ASN A 26 -11.11 5.77 -4.52
CA ASN A 26 -12.52 5.45 -4.76
C ASN A 26 -13.43 6.67 -4.49
N TYR A 27 -13.18 7.39 -3.39
CA TYR A 27 -13.90 8.63 -3.08
C TYR A 27 -13.65 9.72 -4.12
N GLY A 28 -12.39 9.91 -4.55
CA GLY A 28 -12.04 10.89 -5.57
C GLY A 28 -12.67 10.61 -6.93
N LEU A 29 -12.70 9.34 -7.35
CA LEU A 29 -13.34 8.91 -8.58
C LEU A 29 -14.86 9.09 -8.53
N THR A 30 -15.50 8.71 -7.43
CA THR A 30 -16.97 8.81 -7.26
C THR A 30 -17.46 10.25 -7.30
N ASN A 31 -16.66 11.21 -6.84
CA ASN A 31 -16.99 12.63 -6.84
C ASN A 31 -16.35 13.41 -8.00
N HIS A 32 -15.72 12.73 -8.96
CA HIS A 32 -15.04 13.33 -10.11
C HIS A 32 -13.94 14.35 -9.74
N TYR A 33 -13.29 14.19 -8.59
CA TYR A 33 -12.19 15.05 -8.15
C TYR A 33 -10.84 14.69 -8.77
N ILE A 34 -10.66 13.42 -9.14
CA ILE A 34 -9.44 12.89 -9.75
C ILE A 34 -9.78 11.91 -10.86
N GLU A 35 -8.81 11.64 -11.72
CA GLU A 35 -8.86 10.55 -12.70
C GLU A 35 -7.79 9.50 -12.37
N GLU A 36 -8.12 8.23 -12.57
CA GLU A 36 -7.19 7.12 -12.38
C GLU A 36 -6.29 6.98 -13.61
N VAL A 37 -5.00 7.24 -13.41
CA VAL A 37 -3.98 7.21 -14.48
C VAL A 37 -3.57 5.76 -14.79
N ASN A 38 -3.70 4.83 -13.84
CA ASN A 38 -3.38 3.44 -14.08
C ASN A 38 -4.48 2.76 -14.90
N PRO A 39 -4.24 2.37 -16.16
CA PRO A 39 -5.29 1.86 -17.05
C PRO A 39 -5.94 0.57 -16.54
N VAL A 40 -5.19 -0.28 -15.81
CA VAL A 40 -5.71 -1.51 -15.21
C VAL A 40 -6.64 -1.19 -14.06
N MET A 41 -6.21 -0.31 -13.15
CA MET A 41 -7.03 0.08 -12.00
C MET A 41 -8.27 0.87 -12.43
N ARG A 42 -8.14 1.68 -13.49
CA ARG A 42 -9.27 2.40 -14.10
C ARG A 42 -10.34 1.43 -14.60
N LEU A 43 -9.93 0.41 -15.36
CA LEU A 43 -10.85 -0.63 -15.85
C LEU A 43 -11.53 -1.38 -14.69
N ILE A 44 -10.80 -1.69 -13.62
CA ILE A 44 -11.38 -2.35 -12.43
C ILE A 44 -12.38 -1.42 -11.72
N ALA A 45 -12.06 -0.14 -11.57
CA ALA A 45 -12.95 0.85 -10.97
C ALA A 45 -14.24 1.05 -11.80
N GLU A 46 -14.12 1.08 -13.14
CA GLU A 46 -15.24 1.16 -14.08
C GLU A 46 -16.17 -0.06 -13.99
N ILE A 47 -15.62 -1.27 -13.77
CA ILE A 47 -16.44 -2.49 -13.58
C ILE A 47 -17.17 -2.44 -12.23
N SER A 48 -16.43 -2.18 -11.14
CA SER A 48 -17.03 -2.11 -9.80
C SER A 48 -16.11 -1.39 -8.81
N PRO A 49 -16.62 -0.35 -8.12
CA PRO A 49 -15.95 0.27 -6.97
C PRO A 49 -15.53 -0.73 -5.89
N ALA A 50 -16.36 -1.76 -5.65
CA ALA A 50 -16.07 -2.78 -4.66
C ALA A 50 -14.90 -3.68 -5.07
N LEU A 51 -14.77 -4.01 -6.36
CA LEU A 51 -13.63 -4.77 -6.88
C LEU A 51 -12.33 -3.98 -6.76
N PHE A 52 -12.37 -2.67 -7.02
CA PHE A 52 -11.21 -1.79 -6.86
C PHE A 52 -10.64 -1.84 -5.43
N ILE A 53 -11.52 -1.67 -4.43
CA ILE A 53 -11.15 -1.77 -3.01
C ILE A 53 -10.69 -3.20 -2.68
N GLY A 54 -11.39 -4.22 -3.18
CA GLY A 54 -11.05 -5.63 -2.97
C GLY A 54 -9.64 -5.98 -3.47
N VAL A 55 -9.23 -5.47 -4.61
CA VAL A 55 -7.87 -5.66 -5.16
C VAL A 55 -6.83 -4.98 -4.26
N LYS A 56 -7.08 -3.75 -3.81
CA LYS A 56 -6.19 -3.03 -2.89
C LYS A 56 -6.05 -3.75 -1.55
N LEU A 57 -7.15 -4.27 -0.98
CA LEU A 57 -7.11 -5.08 0.24
C LEU A 57 -6.32 -6.38 0.03
N SER A 58 -6.53 -7.07 -1.10
CA SER A 58 -5.80 -8.30 -1.43
C SER A 58 -4.29 -8.06 -1.57
N LEU A 59 -3.89 -6.95 -2.20
CA LEU A 59 -2.48 -6.54 -2.28
C LEU A 59 -1.89 -6.23 -0.91
N SER A 60 -2.64 -5.57 -0.03
CA SER A 60 -2.22 -5.26 1.33
C SER A 60 -1.97 -6.53 2.14
N LEU A 61 -2.89 -7.52 2.05
CA LEU A 61 -2.72 -8.83 2.67
C LEU A 61 -1.53 -9.59 2.09
N LEU A 62 -1.34 -9.55 0.76
CA LEU A 62 -0.20 -10.20 0.10
C LEU A 62 1.12 -9.65 0.62
N ILE A 63 1.26 -8.32 0.76
CA ILE A 63 2.47 -7.67 1.29
C ILE A 63 2.74 -8.13 2.72
N LEU A 64 1.71 -8.22 3.56
CA LEU A 64 1.84 -8.71 4.94
C LEU A 64 2.27 -10.18 4.99
N ILE A 65 1.65 -11.04 4.18
CA ILE A 65 1.97 -12.47 4.10
C ILE A 65 3.43 -12.65 3.64
N VAL A 66 3.83 -11.99 2.56
CA VAL A 66 5.20 -12.09 2.05
C VAL A 66 6.19 -11.56 3.08
N SER A 67 5.92 -10.41 3.71
CA SER A 67 6.79 -9.86 4.77
C SER A 67 6.95 -10.82 5.95
N TYR A 68 5.86 -11.50 6.33
CA TYR A 68 5.89 -12.53 7.37
C TYR A 68 6.69 -13.76 6.96
N LEU A 69 6.51 -14.26 5.72
CA LEU A 69 7.27 -15.40 5.21
C LEU A 69 8.77 -15.11 5.15
N VAL A 70 9.16 -13.93 4.66
CA VAL A 70 10.56 -13.50 4.62
C VAL A 70 11.13 -13.33 6.03
N TYR A 71 10.35 -12.76 6.96
CA TYR A 71 10.74 -12.67 8.37
C TYR A 71 10.97 -14.05 8.99
N LYS A 72 10.03 -14.99 8.80
CA LYS A 72 10.11 -16.35 9.35
C LYS A 72 11.30 -17.12 8.80
N SER A 73 11.60 -16.96 7.50
CA SER A 73 12.69 -17.65 6.80
C SER A 73 14.09 -17.29 7.35
N GLY A 74 14.33 -16.05 7.75
CA GLY A 74 15.67 -15.63 8.25
C GLY A 74 15.95 -15.87 9.73
N ASN A 75 15.06 -16.52 10.47
CA ASN A 75 15.41 -17.06 11.80
C ASN A 75 16.35 -18.29 11.70
N CYS A 76 16.59 -18.81 10.49
CA CYS A 76 17.54 -19.88 10.22
C CYS A 76 18.92 -19.29 9.81
N SER A 77 19.76 -19.03 10.82
CA SER A 77 21.24 -18.94 10.76
C SER A 77 21.98 -17.81 10.01
N SER A 78 21.41 -17.04 9.08
CA SER A 78 22.10 -15.83 8.57
C SER A 78 21.13 -14.90 7.84
N LYS A 79 21.23 -13.58 8.07
CA LYS A 79 20.45 -12.59 7.30
C LYS A 79 20.90 -12.64 5.84
N SER A 80 20.17 -13.40 5.02
CA SER A 80 20.48 -13.58 3.61
C SER A 80 20.46 -12.23 2.89
N LEU A 81 21.28 -12.12 1.83
CA LEU A 81 21.31 -10.93 0.95
C LEU A 81 19.89 -10.54 0.48
N PHE A 82 19.04 -11.54 0.25
CA PHE A 82 17.63 -11.38 -0.10
C PHE A 82 16.82 -10.62 0.96
N GLN A 83 17.01 -10.89 2.26
CA GLN A 83 16.27 -10.16 3.30
C GLN A 83 16.64 -8.67 3.34
N LYS A 84 17.93 -8.35 3.14
CA LYS A 84 18.38 -6.95 3.09
C LYS A 84 17.81 -6.25 1.87
N PHE A 85 17.86 -6.89 0.70
CA PHE A 85 17.27 -6.38 -0.53
C PHE A 85 15.78 -6.12 -0.36
N PHE A 86 15.04 -7.11 0.17
CA PHE A 86 13.61 -6.98 0.42
C PHE A 86 13.28 -5.85 1.40
N LEU A 87 14.08 -5.68 2.47
CA LEU A 87 13.92 -4.55 3.39
C LEU A 87 14.11 -3.21 2.68
N TYR A 88 15.15 -3.05 1.85
CA TYR A 88 15.37 -1.82 1.10
C TYR A 88 14.24 -1.54 0.10
N SER A 89 13.72 -2.59 -0.56
CA SER A 89 12.53 -2.47 -1.40
C SER A 89 11.32 -1.99 -0.61
N LEU A 90 11.07 -2.54 0.58
CA LEU A 90 9.98 -2.09 1.45
C LEU A 90 10.13 -0.63 1.86
N VAL A 91 11.35 -0.18 2.19
CA VAL A 91 11.60 1.24 2.51
C VAL A 91 11.29 2.12 1.29
N GLY A 92 11.74 1.74 0.10
CA GLY A 92 11.45 2.47 -1.14
C GLY A 92 9.96 2.54 -1.46
N VAL A 93 9.25 1.42 -1.36
CA VAL A 93 7.79 1.37 -1.55
C VAL A 93 7.07 2.22 -0.51
N THR A 94 7.51 2.19 0.75
CA THR A 94 6.93 3.04 1.81
C THR A 94 7.08 4.52 1.47
N ALA A 95 8.24 4.95 0.98
CA ALA A 95 8.46 6.34 0.57
C ALA A 95 7.55 6.76 -0.60
N LEU A 96 7.34 5.88 -1.58
CA LEU A 96 6.41 6.12 -2.68
C LEU A 96 4.96 6.26 -2.17
N TYR A 97 4.50 5.31 -1.33
CA TYR A 97 3.15 5.38 -0.76
C TYR A 97 2.95 6.57 0.16
N ALA A 98 3.99 7.04 0.86
CA ALA A 98 3.93 8.27 1.63
C ALA A 98 3.74 9.49 0.70
N GLY A 99 4.42 9.52 -0.44
CA GLY A 99 4.20 10.55 -1.46
C GLY A 99 2.78 10.56 -2.01
N VAL A 100 2.24 9.39 -2.35
CA VAL A 100 0.85 9.22 -2.82
C VAL A 100 -0.15 9.63 -1.72
N PHE A 101 0.11 9.27 -0.47
CA PHE A 101 -0.69 9.71 0.67
C PHE A 101 -0.72 11.24 0.79
N CYS A 102 0.43 11.91 0.69
CA CYS A 102 0.48 13.38 0.71
C CYS A 102 -0.32 13.99 -0.45
N LEU A 103 -0.28 13.41 -1.66
CA LEU A 103 -1.10 13.84 -2.78
C LEU A 103 -2.60 13.71 -2.46
N HIS A 104 -3.01 12.60 -1.85
CA HIS A 104 -4.40 12.43 -1.40
C HIS A 104 -4.84 13.49 -0.40
N ILE A 105 -4.03 13.74 0.62
CA ILE A 105 -4.33 14.78 1.62
C ILE A 105 -4.41 16.16 0.96
N TYR A 106 -3.50 16.47 0.03
CA TYR A 106 -3.48 17.75 -0.68
C TYR A 106 -4.78 18.00 -1.45
N TRP A 107 -5.18 17.07 -2.33
CA TRP A 107 -6.39 17.30 -3.13
C TRP A 107 -7.67 17.20 -2.28
N LEU A 108 -7.73 16.31 -1.29
CA LEU A 108 -8.88 16.23 -0.36
C LEU A 108 -9.09 17.55 0.39
N SER A 109 -8.00 18.20 0.81
CA SER A 109 -8.06 19.51 1.47
C SER A 109 -8.65 20.60 0.55
N ILE A 110 -8.37 20.54 -0.75
CA ILE A 110 -8.92 21.49 -1.72
C ILE A 110 -10.38 21.17 -2.00
N SER A 111 -10.73 19.89 -2.19
CA SER A 111 -12.09 19.44 -2.49
C SER A 111 -13.09 19.62 -1.34
N GLY A 112 -12.65 19.54 -0.09
CA GLY A 112 -13.50 19.72 1.10
C GLY A 112 -13.81 21.18 1.49
N SER A 113 -13.40 22.15 0.68
CA SER A 113 -13.54 23.59 0.96
C SER A 113 -14.85 24.22 0.39
N PHE A 114 -15.93 23.45 0.22
CA PHE A 114 -17.22 23.94 -0.29
C PHE A 114 -18.39 23.55 0.62
#